data_AF-A0A947A0A0-F1
#
_entry.id   AF-A0A947A0A0-F1
#
_cell.length_a   1.000
_cell.length_b   1.000
_cell.length_c   1.000
_cell.angle_alpha   90.00
_cell.angle_beta   90.00
_cell.angle_gamma   90.00
#
_symmetry.space_group_name_H-M   'P 1'
#
loop_
_entity.id
_entity.type
_entity.pdbx_description
1 polymer ?
#
loop_
_entity_poly.entity_id
_entity_poly.type
_entity_poly.pdbx_seq_one_letter_code
_entity_poly.pdbx_strand_id
1 'polypeptide(L)'
;MKKINNIIWVLFFGLTFTSCGEDISDINDNPNAPEVVPTNTIFNNATKEFLDVTRSSFNNGRLVLNWMEYWGQNSYADEDRYLYRETSAEALYTSTYEIATDFQQILELNSNPDTAGEAATVGANVNQIAASRIMLAYMFHQLTNTFGDIPYYSYGADDPDFQALQVSEILSPAFASQKKIYADILKELRESADMIDTSEPVFTTGDNIFDGDPEKWKKFANSLIIR
;
A
#
# COMPACT_ATOMS: atom_id res chain seq x y z
N MET A 1 -74.25 13.15 -0.26
CA MET A 1 -73.36 12.60 0.79
C MET A 1 -72.31 11.62 0.25
N LYS A 2 -72.67 10.61 -0.57
CA LYS A 2 -71.70 9.64 -1.15
C LYS A 2 -70.54 10.28 -1.95
N LYS A 3 -70.79 11.36 -2.70
CA LYS A 3 -69.76 12.08 -3.47
C LYS A 3 -68.75 12.85 -2.61
N ILE A 4 -69.16 13.34 -1.42
CA ILE A 4 -68.27 14.05 -0.49
C ILE A 4 -67.36 13.05 0.24
N ASN A 5 -67.89 11.88 0.60
CA ASN A 5 -67.07 10.82 1.20
C ASN A 5 -65.96 10.35 0.26
N ASN A 6 -66.25 10.21 -1.04
CA ASN A 6 -65.24 9.81 -2.03
C ASN A 6 -64.16 10.89 -2.23
N ILE A 7 -64.47 12.17 -2.08
CA ILE A 7 -63.48 13.26 -2.16
C ILE A 7 -62.57 13.25 -0.93
N ILE A 8 -63.11 12.96 0.26
CA ILE A 8 -62.31 12.83 1.50
C ILE A 8 -61.36 11.64 1.42
N TRP A 9 -61.80 10.49 0.87
CA TRP A 9 -60.93 9.33 0.66
C TRP A 9 -59.82 9.60 -0.35
N VAL A 10 -60.08 10.35 -1.43
CA VAL A 10 -59.06 10.74 -2.41
C VAL A 10 -58.06 11.75 -1.84
N LEU A 11 -58.51 12.69 -1.00
CA LEU A 11 -57.63 13.64 -0.31
C LEU A 11 -56.77 12.95 0.77
N PHE A 12 -57.31 11.96 1.48
CA PHE A 12 -56.56 11.19 2.47
C PHE A 12 -55.50 10.28 1.82
N PHE A 13 -55.78 9.74 0.64
CA PHE A 13 -54.82 8.92 -0.13
C PHE A 13 -53.79 9.75 -0.90
N GLY A 14 -54.06 11.04 -1.17
CA GLY A 14 -53.13 11.97 -1.81
C GLY A 14 -52.03 12.48 -0.88
N LEU A 15 -52.24 12.43 0.44
CA LEU A 15 -51.28 12.89 1.46
C LEU A 15 -50.22 11.84 1.84
N THR A 16 -50.32 10.60 1.36
CA THR A 16 -49.39 9.52 1.73
C THR A 16 -48.19 9.37 0.79
N PHE A 17 -48.00 10.26 -0.19
CA PHE A 17 -46.92 10.16 -1.19
C PHE A 17 -45.78 11.17 -1.02
N THR A 18 -45.69 11.92 0.10
CA THR A 18 -44.62 12.92 0.30
C THR A 18 -43.44 12.41 1.14
N SER A 19 -43.22 11.10 1.27
CA SER A 19 -42.20 10.52 2.16
C SER A 19 -41.03 9.82 1.45
N CYS A 20 -40.73 10.15 0.20
CA CYS A 20 -39.48 9.68 -0.42
C CYS A 20 -38.78 10.86 -1.06
N GLY A 21 -37.93 11.49 -0.27
CA GLY A 21 -37.06 12.58 -0.68
C GLY A 21 -36.01 12.89 0.38
N GLU A 22 -35.62 11.91 1.19
CA GLU A 22 -34.40 12.03 1.98
C GLU A 22 -33.31 11.33 1.19
N ASP A 23 -32.24 12.07 0.93
CA ASP A 23 -31.04 11.58 0.25
C ASP A 23 -30.45 10.43 1.08
N ILE A 24 -30.67 9.20 0.61
CA ILE A 24 -30.20 7.98 1.29
C ILE A 24 -28.73 7.70 1.00
N SER A 25 -28.04 8.56 0.24
CA SER A 25 -26.60 8.48 -0.03
C SER A 25 -25.82 8.40 1.28
N ASP A 26 -26.20 9.24 2.25
CA ASP A 26 -25.45 9.46 3.49
C ASP A 26 -25.65 8.31 4.50
N ILE A 27 -26.63 7.42 4.28
CA ILE A 27 -26.88 6.25 5.13
C ILE A 27 -25.78 5.19 4.97
N ASN A 28 -25.12 5.16 3.80
CA ASN A 28 -24.07 4.20 3.51
C ASN A 28 -22.66 4.77 3.77
N ASP A 29 -22.56 6.02 4.21
CA ASP A 29 -21.31 6.59 4.68
C ASP A 29 -21.00 6.00 6.06
N ASN A 30 -19.89 5.29 6.16
CA ASN A 30 -19.48 4.68 7.42
C ASN A 30 -18.96 5.78 8.36
N PRO A 31 -19.69 6.14 9.45
CA PRO A 31 -19.27 7.21 10.34
C PRO A 31 -18.01 6.86 11.16
N ASN A 32 -17.56 5.61 11.10
CA ASN A 32 -16.35 5.14 11.77
C ASN A 32 -15.12 5.12 10.84
N ALA A 33 -15.31 5.30 9.54
CA ALA A 33 -14.20 5.39 8.59
C ALA A 33 -13.75 6.86 8.49
N PRO A 34 -12.45 7.15 8.58
CA PRO A 34 -11.94 8.47 8.24
C PRO A 34 -12.26 8.78 6.77
N GLU A 35 -12.84 9.95 6.53
CA GLU A 35 -13.25 10.38 5.18
C GLU A 35 -12.04 10.63 4.26
N VAL A 36 -10.93 11.13 4.83
CA VAL A 36 -9.63 11.26 4.16
C VAL A 36 -8.54 10.88 5.17
N VAL A 37 -7.71 9.90 4.81
CA VAL A 37 -6.56 9.49 5.62
C VAL A 37 -5.32 10.26 5.14
N PRO A 38 -4.64 11.03 6.00
CA PRO A 38 -3.41 11.73 5.65
C PRO A 38 -2.30 10.78 5.18
N THR A 39 -1.58 11.16 4.14
CA THR A 39 -0.54 10.32 3.51
C THR A 39 0.59 9.96 4.47
N ASN A 40 0.94 10.85 5.40
CA ASN A 40 1.93 10.56 6.43
C ASN A 40 1.51 9.44 7.40
N THR A 41 0.22 9.31 7.70
CA THR A 41 -0.29 8.22 8.56
C THR A 41 -0.31 6.89 7.83
N ILE A 42 -0.67 6.89 6.54
CA ILE A 42 -0.58 5.72 5.66
C ILE A 42 0.88 5.25 5.59
N PHE A 43 1.81 6.18 5.32
CA PHE A 43 3.23 5.89 5.22
C PHE A 43 3.80 5.28 6.51
N ASN A 44 3.47 5.88 7.66
CA ASN A 44 3.93 5.38 8.97
C ASN A 44 3.42 3.96 9.24
N ASN A 45 2.13 3.71 8.97
CA ASN A 45 1.57 2.38 9.17
C ASN A 45 2.23 1.35 8.25
N ALA A 46 2.29 1.64 6.95
CA ALA A 46 2.82 0.72 5.95
C ALA A 46 4.29 0.35 6.21
N THR A 47 5.13 1.34 6.54
CA THR A 47 6.54 1.10 6.88
C THR A 47 6.69 0.23 8.14
N LYS A 48 5.92 0.53 9.18
CA LYS A 48 5.93 -0.25 10.43
C LYS A 48 5.46 -1.68 10.18
N GLU A 49 4.32 -1.86 9.52
CA GLU A 49 3.72 -3.16 9.26
C GLU A 49 4.64 -4.04 8.41
N PHE A 50 5.30 -3.45 7.40
CA PHE A 50 6.26 -4.17 6.58
C PHE A 50 7.45 -4.66 7.40
N LEU A 51 7.98 -3.83 8.30
CA LEU A 51 9.06 -4.25 9.20
C LEU A 51 8.60 -5.29 10.21
N ASP A 52 7.41 -5.17 10.79
CA ASP A 52 6.87 -6.16 11.72
C ASP A 52 6.71 -7.54 11.05
N VAL A 53 6.19 -7.59 9.82
CA VAL A 53 6.03 -8.84 9.05
C VAL A 53 7.39 -9.43 8.71
N THR A 54 8.29 -8.64 8.11
CA THR A 54 9.60 -9.12 7.63
C THR A 54 10.60 -9.42 8.73
N ARG A 55 10.46 -8.80 9.92
CA ARG A 55 11.29 -9.01 11.11
C ARG A 55 10.60 -9.81 12.21
N SER A 56 9.42 -10.37 11.93
CA SER A 56 8.69 -11.20 12.88
C SER A 56 9.49 -12.42 13.34
N SER A 57 9.09 -12.97 14.49
CA SER A 57 9.66 -14.21 15.03
C SER A 57 9.49 -15.40 14.09
N PHE A 58 8.46 -15.40 13.24
CA PHE A 58 8.23 -16.46 12.25
C PHE A 58 9.09 -16.26 10.99
N ASN A 59 8.92 -15.14 10.29
CA ASN A 59 9.57 -14.91 8.99
C ASN A 59 11.07 -14.64 9.11
N ASN A 60 11.51 -13.88 10.11
CA ASN A 60 12.94 -13.64 10.30
C ASN A 60 13.55 -14.62 11.28
N GLY A 61 12.93 -14.74 12.46
CA GLY A 61 13.53 -15.47 13.57
C GLY A 61 13.66 -16.96 13.32
N ARG A 62 12.58 -17.60 12.86
CA ARG A 62 12.55 -19.05 12.64
C ARG A 62 12.94 -19.47 11.25
N LEU A 63 12.66 -18.64 10.24
CA LEU A 63 12.97 -18.96 8.85
C LEU A 63 14.37 -18.46 8.45
N VAL A 64 14.52 -17.16 8.19
CA VAL A 64 15.74 -16.60 7.58
C VAL A 64 16.98 -16.75 8.47
N LEU A 65 16.92 -16.37 9.75
CA LEU A 65 18.08 -16.44 10.64
C LEU A 65 18.53 -17.88 10.91
N ASN A 66 17.60 -18.82 10.82
CA ASN A 66 17.87 -20.24 10.97
C ASN A 66 18.55 -20.81 9.71
N TRP A 67 18.00 -20.53 8.53
CA TRP A 67 18.58 -20.98 7.26
C TRP A 67 19.96 -20.36 6.96
N MET A 68 20.22 -19.17 7.49
CA MET A 68 21.52 -18.51 7.44
C MET A 68 22.49 -18.99 8.55
N GLU A 69 22.06 -19.94 9.39
CA GLU A 69 22.82 -20.51 10.51
C GLU A 69 23.31 -19.47 11.53
N TYR A 70 22.64 -18.33 11.65
CA TYR A 70 22.97 -17.33 12.68
C TYR A 70 22.54 -17.78 14.07
N TRP A 71 21.51 -18.63 14.16
CA TRP A 71 21.17 -19.37 15.37
C TRP A 71 20.41 -20.66 15.02
N GLY A 72 20.19 -21.53 16.01
CA GLY A 72 19.38 -22.73 15.87
C GLY A 72 18.26 -22.81 16.92
N GLN A 73 17.15 -23.45 16.57
CA GLN A 73 16.02 -23.61 17.48
C GLN A 73 16.27 -24.76 18.47
N ASN A 74 16.02 -24.52 19.76
CA ASN A 74 16.12 -25.54 20.80
C ASN A 74 14.87 -26.41 20.93
N SER A 75 13.74 -25.97 20.37
CA SER A 75 12.44 -26.65 20.37
C SER A 75 11.69 -26.28 19.09
N TYR A 76 10.92 -27.23 18.54
CA TYR A 76 10.27 -27.08 17.24
C TYR A 76 11.29 -26.71 16.13
N ALA A 77 12.36 -27.49 16.01
CA ALA A 77 13.48 -27.27 15.09
C ALA A 77 13.20 -27.81 13.67
N ASP A 78 12.00 -27.56 13.17
CA ASP A 78 11.58 -28.01 11.85
C ASP A 78 12.23 -27.12 10.78
N GLU A 79 12.27 -25.81 11.01
CA GLU A 79 12.91 -24.86 10.09
C GLU A 79 14.44 -25.08 9.97
N ASP A 80 15.12 -25.54 11.03
CA ASP A 80 16.55 -25.97 10.99
C ASP A 80 16.82 -27.12 10.02
N ARG A 81 15.77 -27.85 9.64
CA ARG A 81 15.82 -28.98 8.72
C ARG A 81 15.12 -28.67 7.40
N TYR A 82 14.91 -27.39 7.11
CA TYR A 82 14.18 -26.89 5.94
C TYR A 82 12.71 -27.35 5.86
N LEU A 83 12.13 -27.78 6.98
CA LEU A 83 10.71 -28.13 7.10
C LEU A 83 9.93 -26.91 7.57
N TYR A 84 9.86 -25.89 6.71
CA TYR A 84 9.20 -24.62 7.08
C TYR A 84 7.68 -24.71 7.01
N ARG A 85 7.02 -23.77 7.70
CA ARG A 85 5.56 -23.63 7.64
C ARG A 85 5.18 -22.81 6.41
N GLU A 86 4.39 -23.41 5.52
CA GLU A 86 3.85 -22.70 4.35
C GLU A 86 3.08 -21.44 4.73
N THR A 87 2.38 -21.44 5.87
CA THR A 87 1.66 -20.25 6.36
C THR A 87 2.56 -19.06 6.67
N SER A 88 3.86 -19.27 6.94
CA SER A 88 4.82 -18.17 7.11
C SER A 88 5.20 -17.56 5.77
N ALA A 89 5.45 -18.40 4.76
CA ALA A 89 5.70 -17.94 3.39
C ALA A 89 4.47 -17.24 2.80
N GLU A 90 3.28 -17.79 3.01
CA GLU A 90 2.00 -17.19 2.62
C GLU A 90 1.82 -15.82 3.28
N ALA A 91 1.98 -15.71 4.60
CA ALA A 91 1.85 -14.44 5.31
C ALA A 91 2.86 -13.39 4.82
N LEU A 92 4.12 -13.77 4.57
CA LEU A 92 5.11 -12.86 4.00
C LEU A 92 4.67 -12.37 2.61
N TYR A 93 4.15 -13.27 1.78
CA TYR A 93 3.68 -12.95 0.44
C TYR A 93 2.45 -12.03 0.50
N THR A 94 1.36 -12.45 1.14
CA THR A 94 0.09 -11.72 1.16
C THR A 94 0.21 -10.37 1.84
N SER A 95 0.81 -10.31 3.03
CA SER A 95 0.92 -9.04 3.76
C SER A 95 1.80 -8.05 3.02
N THR A 96 2.85 -8.49 2.31
CA THR A 96 3.66 -7.53 1.52
C THR A 96 2.86 -6.91 0.37
N TYR A 97 1.99 -7.66 -0.31
CA TYR A 97 1.12 -7.08 -1.34
C TYR A 97 0.03 -6.18 -0.76
N GLU A 98 -0.56 -6.56 0.37
CA GLU A 98 -1.55 -5.71 1.08
C GLU A 98 -0.91 -4.37 1.45
N ILE A 99 0.26 -4.39 2.08
CA ILE A 99 0.99 -3.17 2.47
C ILE A 99 1.46 -2.37 1.25
N ALA A 100 1.75 -3.03 0.12
CA ALA A 100 2.14 -2.32 -1.10
C ALA A 100 1.00 -1.44 -1.65
N THR A 101 -0.27 -1.81 -1.38
CA THR A 101 -1.42 -0.98 -1.75
C THR A 101 -1.48 0.33 -0.99
N ASP A 102 -0.98 0.39 0.24
CA ASP A 102 -0.88 1.64 1.02
C ASP A 102 0.09 2.63 0.34
N PHE A 103 1.24 2.13 -0.12
CA PHE A 103 2.18 2.99 -0.85
C PHE A 103 1.61 3.42 -2.20
N GLN A 104 0.91 2.53 -2.92
CA GLN A 104 0.19 2.89 -4.15
C GLN A 104 -0.85 3.99 -3.89
N GLN A 105 -1.61 3.90 -2.79
CA GLN A 105 -2.59 4.91 -2.41
C GLN A 105 -1.92 6.27 -2.18
N ILE A 106 -0.73 6.33 -1.57
CA ILE A 106 0.04 7.57 -1.44
C ILE A 106 0.41 8.14 -2.82
N LEU A 107 0.80 7.30 -3.78
CA LEU A 107 1.10 7.74 -5.15
C LEU A 107 -0.14 8.36 -5.81
N GLU A 108 -1.30 7.72 -5.67
CA GLU A 108 -2.58 8.19 -6.21
C GLU A 108 -3.01 9.51 -5.58
N LEU A 109 -2.98 9.61 -4.25
CA LEU A 109 -3.37 10.83 -3.52
C LEU A 109 -2.47 12.02 -3.86
N ASN A 110 -1.17 11.79 -4.08
CA ASN A 110 -0.24 12.86 -4.46
C ASN A 110 -0.31 13.24 -5.94
N SER A 111 -0.76 12.32 -6.82
CA SER A 111 -0.82 12.56 -8.27
C SER A 111 -2.19 13.09 -8.73
N ASN A 112 -3.26 12.88 -7.95
CA ASN A 112 -4.60 13.35 -8.28
C ASN A 112 -4.76 14.85 -7.93
N PRO A 113 -5.13 15.72 -8.89
CA PRO A 113 -5.35 17.16 -8.65
C PRO A 113 -6.32 17.49 -7.51
N ASP A 114 -7.31 16.64 -7.26
CA ASP A 114 -8.33 16.86 -6.25
C ASP A 114 -7.80 16.62 -4.81
N THR A 115 -6.78 15.77 -4.66
CA THR A 115 -6.24 15.38 -3.34
C THR A 115 -4.80 15.87 -3.10
N ALA A 116 -4.07 16.25 -4.15
CA ALA A 116 -2.67 16.65 -4.06
C ALA A 116 -2.47 17.85 -3.11
N GLY A 117 -3.41 18.79 -3.08
CA GLY A 117 -3.37 19.94 -2.17
C GLY A 117 -3.40 19.54 -0.69
N GLU A 118 -4.23 18.56 -0.34
CA GLU A 118 -4.30 18.04 1.04
C GLU A 118 -3.05 17.23 1.39
N ALA A 119 -2.59 16.38 0.48
CA ALA A 119 -1.35 15.63 0.67
C ALA A 119 -0.13 16.55 0.86
N ALA A 120 -0.10 17.71 0.17
CA ALA A 120 0.98 18.69 0.30
C ALA A 120 1.09 19.30 1.71
N THR A 121 0.03 19.26 2.52
CA THR A 121 0.02 19.83 3.88
C THR A 121 0.97 19.11 4.84
N VAL A 122 1.29 17.84 4.54
CA VAL A 122 2.17 16.99 5.37
C VAL A 122 3.53 16.72 4.74
N GLY A 123 3.89 17.38 3.63
CA GLY A 123 5.18 17.25 2.97
C GLY A 123 5.09 17.49 1.46
N ALA A 124 6.20 17.71 0.76
CA ALA A 124 6.15 17.97 -0.68
C ALA A 124 5.68 16.73 -1.46
N ASN A 125 4.68 16.87 -2.34
CA ASN A 125 4.10 15.72 -3.06
C ASN A 125 5.15 14.90 -3.82
N VAL A 126 6.09 15.59 -4.48
CA VAL A 126 7.20 14.98 -5.23
C VAL A 126 8.08 14.10 -4.33
N ASN A 127 8.31 14.52 -3.10
CA ASN A 127 9.12 13.78 -2.15
C ASN A 127 8.36 12.59 -1.55
N GLN A 128 7.07 12.76 -1.24
CA GLN A 128 6.22 11.65 -0.79
C GLN A 128 6.13 10.55 -1.85
N ILE A 129 5.93 10.94 -3.13
CA ILE A 129 5.95 10.02 -4.27
C ILE A 129 7.29 9.28 -4.33
N ALA A 130 8.41 10.01 -4.27
CA ALA A 130 9.74 9.40 -4.34
C ALA A 130 9.98 8.40 -3.19
N ALA A 131 9.63 8.74 -1.95
CA ALA A 131 9.80 7.86 -0.81
C ALA A 131 8.92 6.59 -0.92
N SER A 132 7.66 6.72 -1.35
CA SER A 132 6.77 5.58 -1.59
C SER A 132 7.29 4.66 -2.71
N ARG A 133 7.80 5.21 -3.81
CA ARG A 133 8.46 4.43 -4.88
C ARG A 133 9.69 3.68 -4.37
N ILE A 134 10.53 4.31 -3.54
CA ILE A 134 11.70 3.66 -2.92
C ILE A 134 11.27 2.49 -2.04
N MET A 135 10.21 2.66 -1.24
CA MET A 135 9.68 1.60 -0.39
C MET A 135 9.08 0.45 -1.21
N LEU A 136 8.30 0.73 -2.25
CA LEU A 136 7.81 -0.31 -3.17
C LEU A 136 8.96 -1.09 -3.82
N ALA A 137 9.99 -0.40 -4.31
CA ALA A 137 11.17 -1.04 -4.88
C ALA A 137 11.88 -1.94 -3.85
N TYR A 138 12.00 -1.49 -2.60
CA TYR A 138 12.56 -2.30 -1.51
C TYR A 138 11.69 -3.52 -1.17
N MET A 139 10.37 -3.37 -1.13
CA MET A 139 9.43 -4.47 -0.86
C MET A 139 9.47 -5.53 -1.96
N PHE A 140 9.41 -5.12 -3.23
CA PHE A 140 9.48 -6.05 -4.36
C PHE A 140 10.86 -6.69 -4.49
N HIS A 141 11.94 -5.99 -4.13
CA HIS A 141 13.27 -6.60 -4.00
C HIS A 141 13.26 -7.75 -2.98
N GLN A 142 12.63 -7.57 -1.81
CA GLN A 142 12.53 -8.63 -0.80
C GLN A 142 11.65 -9.80 -1.28
N LEU A 143 10.51 -9.52 -1.93
CA LEU A 143 9.64 -10.56 -2.48
C LEU A 143 10.35 -11.37 -3.56
N THR A 144 10.95 -10.73 -4.56
CA THR A 144 11.57 -11.46 -5.67
C THR A 144 12.78 -12.26 -5.20
N ASN A 145 13.53 -11.80 -4.20
CA ASN A 145 14.62 -12.58 -3.60
C ASN A 145 14.15 -13.80 -2.82
N THR A 146 12.90 -13.79 -2.34
CA THR A 146 12.32 -14.91 -1.59
C THR A 146 11.66 -15.92 -2.53
N PHE A 147 10.92 -15.45 -3.53
CA PHE A 147 10.03 -16.29 -4.34
C PHE A 147 10.46 -16.45 -5.81
N GLY A 148 11.43 -15.67 -6.29
CA GLY A 148 11.82 -15.65 -7.69
C GLY A 148 10.89 -14.75 -8.52
N ASP A 149 10.31 -15.32 -9.56
CA ASP A 149 9.32 -14.64 -10.40
C ASP A 149 8.06 -14.37 -9.57
N ILE A 150 7.50 -13.17 -9.69
CA ILE A 150 6.35 -12.72 -8.89
C ILE A 150 5.49 -11.72 -9.69
N PRO A 151 4.22 -11.52 -9.34
CA PRO A 151 3.47 -10.34 -9.76
C PRO A 151 4.19 -9.07 -9.32
N TYR A 152 4.46 -8.16 -10.24
CA TYR A 152 5.23 -6.96 -9.97
C TYR A 152 4.47 -5.70 -10.35
N TYR A 153 4.71 -4.62 -9.61
CA TYR A 153 4.17 -3.29 -9.88
C TYR A 153 5.34 -2.30 -9.99
N SER A 154 5.24 -1.41 -10.96
CA SER A 154 6.18 -0.32 -11.17
C SER A 154 5.43 0.97 -11.48
N TYR A 155 5.89 2.08 -10.91
CA TYR A 155 5.19 3.36 -11.03
C TYR A 155 5.33 3.91 -12.45
N GLY A 156 4.20 4.00 -13.16
CA GLY A 156 4.15 4.55 -14.52
C GLY A 156 4.81 3.67 -15.59
N ALA A 157 5.08 2.39 -15.29
CA ALA A 157 5.58 1.46 -16.29
C ALA A 157 4.46 1.00 -17.24
N ASP A 158 4.76 0.97 -18.52
CA ASP A 158 3.92 0.35 -19.56
C ASP A 158 4.53 -1.00 -19.95
N ASP A 159 4.37 -1.97 -19.06
CA ASP A 159 4.88 -3.32 -19.26
C ASP A 159 3.75 -4.34 -19.05
N PRO A 160 3.50 -5.24 -20.03
CA PRO A 160 2.37 -6.16 -19.96
C PRO A 160 2.46 -7.19 -18.84
N ASP A 161 3.63 -7.44 -18.27
CA ASP A 161 3.81 -8.38 -17.16
C ASP A 161 3.70 -7.69 -15.78
N PHE A 162 3.73 -6.36 -15.73
CA PHE A 162 3.74 -5.59 -14.48
C PHE A 162 2.31 -5.27 -14.02
N GLN A 163 1.60 -6.34 -13.67
CA GLN A 163 0.16 -6.34 -13.45
C GLN A 163 -0.25 -6.34 -11.97
N ALA A 164 0.70 -6.29 -11.03
CA ALA A 164 0.35 -6.29 -9.61
C ALA A 164 -0.34 -4.98 -9.21
N LEU A 165 -1.09 -5.04 -8.10
CA LEU A 165 -1.79 -3.90 -7.49
C LEU A 165 -2.89 -3.26 -8.37
N GLN A 166 -3.40 -3.99 -9.38
CA GLN A 166 -4.50 -3.56 -10.26
C GLN A 166 -5.76 -4.40 -10.00
N VAL A 167 -6.15 -4.57 -8.74
CA VAL A 167 -7.16 -5.57 -8.31
C VAL A 167 -8.55 -5.33 -8.93
N SER A 168 -8.88 -4.09 -9.29
CA SER A 168 -10.14 -3.75 -9.97
C SER A 168 -10.23 -4.29 -11.40
N GLU A 169 -9.10 -4.53 -12.05
CA GLU A 169 -9.01 -4.89 -13.47
C GLU A 169 -8.43 -6.30 -13.69
N ILE A 170 -7.46 -6.68 -12.85
CA ILE A 170 -6.68 -7.91 -13.00
C ILE A 170 -6.73 -8.71 -11.70
N LEU A 171 -7.55 -9.77 -11.70
CA LEU A 171 -7.69 -10.68 -10.56
C LEU A 171 -6.59 -11.74 -10.47
N SER A 172 -5.91 -11.99 -11.59
CA SER A 172 -4.86 -13.01 -11.71
C SER A 172 -3.65 -12.40 -12.44
N PRO A 173 -2.82 -11.60 -11.75
CA PRO A 173 -1.70 -10.91 -12.39
C PRO A 173 -0.64 -11.90 -12.86
N ALA A 174 -0.03 -11.59 -14.01
CA ALA A 174 1.10 -12.33 -14.53
C ALA A 174 2.31 -12.25 -13.59
N PHE A 175 3.13 -13.31 -13.62
CA PHE A 175 4.40 -13.34 -12.90
C PHE A 175 5.48 -12.77 -13.81
N ALA A 176 6.05 -11.64 -13.43
CA ALA A 176 7.20 -11.06 -14.11
C ALA A 176 8.48 -11.81 -13.70
N SER A 177 9.39 -12.02 -14.66
CA SER A 177 10.66 -12.69 -14.36
C SER A 177 11.50 -11.86 -13.38
N GLN A 178 12.19 -12.52 -12.44
CA GLN A 178 13.08 -11.86 -11.46
C GLN A 178 14.10 -10.93 -12.15
N LYS A 179 14.67 -11.35 -13.28
CA LYS A 179 15.62 -10.53 -14.06
C LYS A 179 15.01 -9.19 -14.50
N LYS A 180 13.76 -9.22 -14.96
CA LYS A 180 13.02 -8.05 -15.44
C LYS A 180 12.65 -7.14 -14.27
N ILE A 181 12.22 -7.73 -13.16
CA ILE A 181 11.95 -7.02 -11.89
C ILE A 181 13.20 -6.27 -11.41
N TYR A 182 14.36 -6.93 -11.36
CA TYR A 182 15.61 -6.29 -10.92
C TYR A 182 16.02 -5.10 -11.79
N ALA A 183 15.89 -5.23 -13.12
CA ALA A 183 16.20 -4.15 -14.03
C ALA A 183 15.31 -2.92 -13.77
N ASP A 184 14.04 -3.15 -13.49
CA ASP A 184 13.08 -2.09 -13.21
C ASP A 184 13.25 -1.50 -11.79
N ILE A 185 13.52 -2.31 -10.76
CA ILE A 185 13.85 -1.83 -9.40
C ILE A 185 15.02 -0.84 -9.44
N LEU A 186 16.07 -1.13 -10.21
CA LEU A 186 17.21 -0.22 -10.36
C LEU A 186 16.83 1.09 -11.05
N LYS A 187 15.88 1.05 -12.00
CA LYS A 187 15.32 2.25 -12.64
C LYS A 187 14.49 3.05 -11.64
N GLU A 188 13.55 2.41 -10.94
CA GLU A 188 12.67 3.05 -9.95
C GLU A 188 13.47 3.74 -8.85
N LEU A 189 14.50 3.09 -8.31
CA LEU A 189 15.36 3.68 -7.30
C LEU A 189 16.14 4.90 -7.81
N ARG A 190 16.64 4.86 -9.06
CA ARG A 190 17.37 5.99 -9.67
C ARG A 190 16.44 7.18 -9.89
N GLU A 191 15.30 6.94 -10.54
CA GLU A 191 14.33 7.99 -10.83
C GLU A 191 13.77 8.61 -9.56
N SER A 192 13.53 7.81 -8.51
CA SER A 192 13.09 8.31 -7.21
C SER A 192 14.17 9.14 -6.52
N ALA A 193 15.44 8.70 -6.55
CA ALA A 193 16.55 9.46 -6.00
C ALA A 193 16.77 10.80 -6.71
N ASP A 194 16.55 10.85 -8.03
CA ASP A 194 16.66 12.05 -8.85
C ASP A 194 15.45 13.00 -8.65
N MET A 195 14.28 12.43 -8.37
CA MET A 195 13.02 13.15 -8.11
C MET A 195 13.03 13.90 -6.77
N ILE A 196 13.76 13.42 -5.75
CA ILE A 196 13.78 14.05 -4.42
C ILE A 196 14.29 15.50 -4.50
N ASP A 197 13.43 16.43 -4.07
CA ASP A 197 13.76 17.81 -3.76
C ASP A 197 14.33 17.89 -2.33
N THR A 198 15.63 18.18 -2.22
CA THR A 198 16.33 18.25 -0.92
C THR A 198 16.06 19.56 -0.16
N SER A 199 15.32 20.51 -0.73
CA SER A 199 14.97 21.77 -0.06
C SER A 199 13.71 21.65 0.81
N GLU A 200 12.90 20.62 0.59
CA GLU A 200 11.64 20.36 1.29
C GLU A 200 11.68 19.00 1.98
N PRO A 201 11.01 18.83 3.14
CA PRO A 201 10.91 17.53 3.78
C PRO A 201 10.09 16.53 2.95
N VAL A 202 10.34 15.24 3.14
CA VAL A 202 9.49 14.17 2.60
C VAL A 202 8.13 14.18 3.29
N PHE A 203 8.16 14.09 4.62
CA PHE A 203 6.99 14.30 5.46
C PHE A 203 7.36 15.21 6.63
N THR A 204 6.44 16.06 7.08
CA THR A 204 6.64 16.90 8.26
C THR A 204 6.53 16.11 9.57
N THR A 205 5.79 15.00 9.55
CA THR A 205 5.62 14.03 10.64
C THR A 205 5.32 12.65 10.04
N GLY A 206 5.45 11.56 10.82
CA GLY A 206 5.01 10.22 10.39
C GLY A 206 6.02 9.40 9.60
N ASP A 207 7.10 10.00 9.09
CA ASP A 207 8.26 9.23 8.62
C ASP A 207 9.07 8.71 9.82
N ASN A 208 8.91 7.44 10.13
CA ASN A 208 9.57 6.75 11.23
C ASN A 208 10.97 6.19 10.87
N ILE A 209 11.41 6.35 9.61
CA ILE A 209 12.69 5.85 9.11
C ILE A 209 13.75 6.96 9.18
N PHE A 210 13.42 8.14 8.63
CA PHE A 210 14.38 9.23 8.49
C PHE A 210 13.90 10.60 9.00
N ASP A 211 12.77 10.64 9.71
CA ASP A 211 12.18 11.87 10.27
C ASP A 211 11.94 12.94 9.18
N GLY A 212 11.60 12.53 7.96
CA GLY A 212 11.30 13.42 6.84
C GLY A 212 12.52 13.94 6.09
N ASP A 213 13.73 13.50 6.43
CA ASP A 213 14.99 13.98 5.83
C ASP A 213 15.15 13.50 4.37
N PRO A 214 15.05 14.40 3.37
CA PRO A 214 15.10 14.03 1.95
C PRO A 214 16.49 13.54 1.54
N GLU A 215 17.58 14.03 2.15
CA GLU A 215 18.92 13.56 1.82
C GLU A 215 19.13 12.11 2.24
N LYS A 216 18.58 11.70 3.39
CA LYS A 216 18.65 10.31 3.85
C LYS A 216 17.86 9.38 2.94
N TRP A 217 16.68 9.78 2.47
CA TRP A 217 15.92 9.03 1.48
C TRP A 217 16.70 8.86 0.16
N LYS A 218 17.34 9.94 -0.32
CA LYS A 218 18.21 9.87 -1.50
C LYS A 218 19.41 8.95 -1.29
N LYS A 219 20.05 8.99 -0.11
CA LYS A 219 21.14 8.08 0.27
C LYS A 219 20.66 6.63 0.37
N PHE A 220 19.46 6.40 0.88
CA PHE A 220 18.87 5.06 0.99
C PHE A 220 18.61 4.44 -0.38
N ALA A 221 17.98 5.18 -1.30
CA ALA A 221 17.77 4.74 -2.67
C ALA A 221 19.10 4.36 -3.37
N ASN A 222 20.11 5.22 -3.25
CA ASN A 222 21.45 4.94 -3.80
C ASN A 222 22.15 3.75 -3.13
N SER A 223 21.91 3.53 -1.83
CA SER A 223 22.45 2.36 -1.13
C SER A 223 21.80 1.07 -1.61
N LEU A 224 20.49 1.08 -1.91
CA LEU A 224 19.79 -0.06 -2.50
C LEU A 224 20.27 -0.37 -3.92
N ILE A 225 20.64 0.65 -4.71
CA ILE A 225 21.22 0.46 -6.06
C ILE A 225 22.57 -0.26 -6.01
N ILE A 226 23.37 -0.05 -4.97
CA ILE A 226 24.72 -0.63 -4.83
C ILE A 226 24.69 -2.08 -4.32
N ARG A 227 23.62 -2.47 -3.61
CA ARG A 227 23.46 -3.79 -3.02
C ARG A 227 23.40 -4.89 -4.09
#